data_AF-A0A821JML1-F1
#
_entry.id   AF-A0A821JML1-F1
#
_cell.length_a   1.000
_cell.length_b   1.000
_cell.length_c   1.000
_cell.angle_alpha   90.00
_cell.angle_beta   90.00
_cell.angle_gamma   90.00
#
_symmetry.space_group_name_H-M   'P 1'
#
loop_
_entity.id
_entity.type
_entity.pdbx_description
1 polymer ?
#
loop_
_entity_poly.entity_id
_entity_poly.type
_entity_poly.pdbx_seq_one_letter_code
_entity_poly.pdbx_strand_id
1 'polypeptide(L)'
;MEGHKIKTKSKFKVRHQKHKLFRANDPLLSVLMWGVNFTIHELENVNIPVMLLPEHFKACVKIRIDNQNFNKEVMPSHFKVKEYCPLVFRAFREHWKVHDSSFRDSLTEPPIPLSETSKSNITYYQSMDRRFILKCISKEDVEQIHNILPEYHRYIVESQGDTLLPH
;
A
#
# COMPACT_ATOMS: atom_id res chain seq x y z
N MET A 1 -63.31 0.65 -18.73
CA MET A 1 -62.42 1.74 -18.27
C MET A 1 -61.50 1.18 -17.22
N GLU A 2 -60.22 1.52 -17.37
CA GLU A 2 -59.04 0.90 -16.76
C GLU A 2 -58.95 1.00 -15.25
N GLY A 3 -58.10 0.15 -14.67
CA GLY A 3 -57.65 0.27 -13.29
C GLY A 3 -56.46 -0.64 -12.98
N HIS A 4 -55.40 -0.58 -13.78
CA HIS A 4 -54.14 -1.26 -13.45
C HIS A 4 -53.53 -0.67 -12.17
N LYS A 5 -53.54 -1.43 -11.08
CA LYS A 5 -52.80 -1.11 -9.86
C LYS A 5 -51.29 -1.18 -10.13
N ILE A 6 -50.67 -0.01 -10.19
CA ILE A 6 -49.22 0.16 -10.26
C ILE A 6 -48.62 -0.32 -8.94
N LYS A 7 -47.84 -1.41 -8.98
CA LYS A 7 -47.02 -1.86 -7.86
C LYS A 7 -46.02 -0.76 -7.51
N THR A 8 -46.12 -0.22 -6.31
CA THR A 8 -45.16 0.74 -5.76
C THR A 8 -43.77 0.11 -5.74
N LYS A 9 -42.84 0.69 -6.49
CA LYS A 9 -41.43 0.32 -6.46
C LYS A 9 -40.92 0.50 -5.03
N SER A 10 -40.64 -0.62 -4.36
CA SER A 10 -39.84 -0.66 -3.13
C SER A 10 -38.62 0.22 -3.33
N LYS A 11 -38.44 1.24 -2.48
CA LYS A 11 -37.24 2.07 -2.44
C LYS A 11 -36.08 1.16 -2.05
N PHE A 12 -35.39 0.62 -3.05
CA PHE A 12 -34.16 -0.12 -2.87
C PHE A 12 -33.16 0.86 -2.23
N LYS A 13 -32.99 0.78 -0.90
CA LYS A 13 -31.95 1.52 -0.22
C LYS A 13 -30.64 0.92 -0.69
N VAL A 14 -29.98 1.59 -1.63
CA VAL A 14 -28.59 1.30 -1.99
C VAL A 14 -27.77 1.44 -0.72
N ARG A 15 -27.45 0.30 -0.12
CA ARG A 15 -26.58 0.21 1.04
C ARG A 15 -25.18 0.40 0.50
N HIS A 16 -24.72 1.66 0.49
CA HIS A 16 -23.35 1.97 0.13
C HIS A 16 -22.45 1.14 1.05
N GLN A 17 -21.61 0.29 0.47
CA GLN A 17 -20.62 -0.47 1.20
C GLN A 17 -19.77 0.54 1.97
N LYS A 18 -19.73 0.44 3.30
CA LYS A 18 -18.93 1.31 4.16
C LYS A 18 -17.45 0.93 3.99
N HIS A 19 -16.85 1.34 2.88
CA HIS A 19 -15.41 1.24 2.68
C HIS A 19 -14.71 2.25 3.59
N LYS A 20 -13.55 1.87 4.15
CA LYS A 20 -12.68 2.81 4.88
C LYS A 20 -12.34 3.96 3.92
N LEU A 21 -12.62 5.19 4.34
CA LEU A 21 -12.33 6.37 3.53
C LEU A 21 -10.92 6.83 3.86
N PHE A 22 -9.99 6.62 2.93
CA PHE A 22 -8.61 7.07 3.06
C PHE A 22 -8.52 8.56 2.72
N ARG A 23 -8.53 9.42 3.74
CA ARG A 23 -8.53 10.88 3.60
C ARG A 23 -7.24 11.47 4.14
N ALA A 24 -6.53 12.19 3.30
CA ALA A 24 -5.42 13.05 3.69
C ALA A 24 -5.53 14.40 2.95
N ASN A 25 -4.83 15.42 3.46
CA ASN A 25 -4.76 16.73 2.81
C ASN A 25 -4.03 16.65 1.46
N ASP A 26 -3.09 15.72 1.32
CA ASP A 26 -2.40 15.42 0.08
C ASP A 26 -3.06 14.21 -0.61
N PRO A 27 -3.58 14.37 -1.85
CA PRO A 27 -4.17 13.25 -2.60
C PRO A 27 -3.23 12.07 -2.81
N LEU A 28 -1.90 12.29 -2.86
CA LEU A 28 -0.92 11.21 -2.98
C LEU A 28 -0.92 10.31 -1.75
N LEU A 29 -1.07 10.89 -0.55
CA LEU A 29 -1.17 10.13 0.70
C LEU A 29 -2.48 9.33 0.77
N SER A 30 -3.60 9.89 0.28
CA SER A 30 -4.85 9.13 0.15
C SER A 30 -4.66 7.91 -0.78
N VAL A 31 -3.99 8.09 -1.92
CA VAL A 31 -3.67 7.01 -2.86
C VAL A 31 -2.74 5.97 -2.24
N LEU A 32 -1.73 6.41 -1.48
CA LEU A 32 -0.82 5.52 -0.77
C LEU A 32 -1.56 4.65 0.25
N MET A 33 -2.37 5.25 1.13
CA MET A 33 -3.15 4.51 2.14
C MET A 33 -4.10 3.50 1.46
N TRP A 34 -4.79 3.92 0.39
CA TRP A 34 -5.64 3.01 -0.39
C TRP A 34 -4.82 1.88 -1.03
N GLY A 35 -3.65 2.21 -1.59
CA GLY A 35 -2.75 1.27 -2.24
C GLY A 35 -2.24 0.20 -1.28
N VAL A 36 -1.76 0.60 -0.10
CA VAL A 36 -1.31 -0.34 0.95
C VAL A 36 -2.45 -1.24 1.42
N ASN A 37 -3.64 -0.66 1.65
CA ASN A 37 -4.80 -1.47 2.03
C ASN A 37 -5.13 -2.51 0.95
N PHE A 38 -5.14 -2.09 -0.32
CA PHE A 38 -5.42 -2.97 -1.45
C PHE A 38 -4.37 -4.08 -1.56
N THR A 39 -3.08 -3.75 -1.61
CA THR A 39 -2.03 -4.73 -1.87
C THR A 39 -1.88 -5.74 -0.73
N ILE A 40 -1.99 -5.31 0.52
CA ILE A 40 -1.99 -6.25 1.65
C ILE A 40 -3.18 -7.20 1.57
N HIS A 41 -4.38 -6.70 1.24
CA HIS A 41 -5.56 -7.56 1.11
C HIS A 41 -5.43 -8.59 -0.02
N GLU A 42 -4.87 -8.19 -1.17
CA GLU A 42 -4.60 -9.13 -2.27
C GLU A 42 -3.59 -10.23 -1.87
N LEU A 43 -2.65 -9.90 -0.98
CA LEU A 43 -1.65 -10.84 -0.48
C LEU A 43 -2.15 -11.73 0.66
N GLU A 44 -3.25 -11.38 1.36
CA GLU A 44 -3.78 -12.14 2.50
C GLU A 44 -4.03 -13.63 2.17
N ASN A 45 -4.45 -13.92 0.93
CA ASN A 45 -4.77 -15.29 0.48
C ASN A 45 -3.61 -15.98 -0.25
N VAL A 46 -2.47 -15.32 -0.38
CA VAL A 46 -1.26 -15.90 -0.99
C VAL A 46 -0.42 -16.52 0.11
N ASN A 47 0.05 -17.75 -0.08
CA ASN A 47 1.01 -18.34 0.86
C ASN A 47 2.42 -17.82 0.58
N ILE A 48 3.18 -17.54 1.64
CA ILE A 48 4.60 -17.22 1.51
C ILE A 48 5.32 -18.51 1.08
N PRO A 49 5.99 -18.53 -0.08
CA PRO A 49 6.70 -19.72 -0.52
C PRO A 49 7.90 -19.98 0.40
N VAL A 50 8.22 -21.25 0.63
CA VAL A 50 9.38 -21.68 1.44
C VAL A 50 10.69 -21.08 0.93
N MET A 51 10.79 -20.86 -0.38
CA MET A 51 11.92 -20.23 -1.03
C MET A 51 11.45 -19.21 -2.07
N LEU A 52 12.10 -18.05 -2.11
CA LEU A 52 11.86 -17.06 -3.16
C LEU A 52 12.60 -17.43 -4.45
N LEU A 53 11.89 -17.37 -5.56
CA LEU A 53 12.43 -17.59 -6.90
C LEU A 53 12.97 -16.27 -7.50
N PRO A 54 13.91 -16.32 -8.46
CA PRO A 54 14.44 -15.11 -9.11
C PRO A 54 13.37 -14.20 -9.74
N GLU A 55 12.26 -14.77 -10.20
CA GLU A 55 11.13 -14.01 -10.74
C GLU A 55 10.43 -13.12 -9.70
N HIS A 56 10.44 -13.51 -8.42
CA HIS A 56 9.85 -12.70 -7.34
C HIS A 56 10.58 -11.37 -7.15
N PHE A 57 11.88 -11.32 -7.44
CA PHE A 57 12.71 -10.10 -7.38
C PHE A 57 12.51 -9.16 -8.57
N LYS A 58 11.79 -9.60 -9.60
CA LYS A 58 11.41 -8.81 -10.78
C LYS A 58 9.90 -8.57 -10.86
N ALA A 59 9.12 -9.19 -9.97
CA ALA A 59 7.67 -9.10 -9.96
C ALA A 59 7.20 -7.67 -9.65
N CYS A 60 6.10 -7.26 -10.28
CA CYS A 60 5.39 -6.06 -9.87
C CYS A 60 3.88 -6.25 -10.07
N VAL A 61 3.10 -5.61 -9.20
CA VAL A 61 1.66 -5.51 -9.34
C VAL A 61 1.33 -4.06 -9.67
N LYS A 62 0.54 -3.82 -10.71
CA LYS A 62 0.13 -2.48 -11.12
C LYS A 62 -1.38 -2.42 -11.26
N ILE A 63 -2.01 -1.54 -10.49
CA ILE A 63 -3.44 -1.27 -10.55
C ILE A 63 -3.66 0.13 -11.09
N ARG A 64 -4.67 0.27 -11.94
CA ARG A 64 -5.15 1.56 -12.44
C ARG A 64 -6.60 1.70 -12.01
N ILE A 65 -6.92 2.81 -11.36
CA ILE A 65 -8.28 3.16 -10.95
C ILE A 65 -8.76 4.32 -11.81
N ASP A 66 -9.91 4.15 -12.43
CA ASP A 66 -10.62 5.17 -13.21
C ASP A 66 -12.06 5.28 -12.69
N ASN A 67 -12.25 6.12 -11.67
CA ASN A 67 -13.55 6.36 -11.03
C ASN A 67 -14.32 7.45 -11.79
N GLN A 68 -15.44 7.07 -12.41
CA GLN A 68 -16.38 8.02 -13.02
C GLN A 68 -17.41 8.47 -11.97
N ASN A 69 -17.32 9.73 -11.53
CA ASN A 69 -18.28 10.37 -10.60
C ASN A 69 -18.50 9.65 -9.25
N PHE A 70 -17.51 8.90 -8.77
CA PHE A 70 -17.54 8.23 -7.48
C PHE A 70 -16.40 8.74 -6.57
N ASN A 71 -16.71 9.05 -5.31
CA ASN A 71 -15.75 9.34 -4.24
C ASN A 71 -14.75 10.50 -4.48
N LYS A 72 -15.12 11.49 -5.30
CA LYS A 72 -14.24 12.62 -5.71
C LYS A 72 -13.72 13.48 -4.56
N GLU A 73 -14.46 13.58 -3.47
CA GLU A 73 -14.08 14.38 -2.29
C GLU A 73 -13.00 13.69 -1.43
N VAL A 74 -12.75 12.40 -1.66
CA VAL A 74 -11.89 11.56 -0.80
C VAL A 74 -10.66 11.09 -1.55
N MET A 75 -10.80 10.75 -2.83
CA MET A 75 -9.75 10.15 -3.65
C MET A 75 -9.72 10.75 -5.06
N PRO A 76 -8.54 10.87 -5.70
CA PRO A 76 -8.43 11.22 -7.11
C PRO A 76 -9.29 10.29 -7.98
N SER A 77 -9.91 10.85 -9.04
CA SER A 77 -10.70 10.05 -9.98
C SER A 77 -9.84 9.09 -10.81
N HIS A 78 -8.58 9.46 -11.07
CA HIS A 78 -7.67 8.67 -11.89
C HIS A 78 -6.32 8.58 -11.20
N PHE A 79 -5.89 7.37 -10.87
CA PHE A 79 -4.57 7.13 -10.30
C PHE A 79 -4.07 5.72 -10.59
N LYS A 80 -2.78 5.51 -10.37
CA LYS A 80 -2.12 4.21 -10.54
C LYS A 80 -1.32 3.90 -9.29
N VAL A 81 -1.39 2.67 -8.84
CA VAL A 81 -0.55 2.14 -7.77
C VAL A 81 0.31 1.04 -8.37
N LYS A 82 1.59 1.03 -8.02
CA LYS A 82 2.53 -0.03 -8.40
C LYS A 82 3.27 -0.50 -7.15
N GLU A 83 3.18 -1.79 -6.87
CA GLU A 83 3.96 -2.46 -5.84
C GLU A 83 5.04 -3.31 -6.50
N TYR A 84 6.27 -3.20 -5.98
CA TYR A 84 7.42 -3.94 -6.46
C TYR A 84 7.69 -5.13 -5.54
N CYS A 85 8.04 -6.28 -6.12
CA CYS A 85 8.49 -7.48 -5.42
C CYS A 85 7.64 -7.87 -4.20
N PRO A 86 6.30 -7.97 -4.34
CA PRO A 86 5.39 -8.06 -3.19
C PRO A 86 5.70 -9.23 -2.25
N LEU A 87 6.07 -10.41 -2.79
CA LEU A 87 6.45 -11.57 -1.98
C LEU A 87 7.79 -11.39 -1.28
N VAL A 88 8.73 -10.66 -1.88
CA VAL A 88 10.04 -10.37 -1.26
C VAL A 88 9.85 -9.44 -0.06
N PHE A 89 9.09 -8.35 -0.22
CA PHE A 89 8.80 -7.43 0.89
C PHE A 89 7.91 -8.06 1.96
N ARG A 90 7.07 -9.04 1.61
CA ARG A 90 6.34 -9.83 2.61
C ARG A 90 7.26 -10.75 3.41
N ALA A 91 8.19 -11.44 2.75
CA ALA A 91 9.20 -12.26 3.43
C ALA A 91 10.07 -11.42 4.39
N PHE A 92 10.42 -10.20 4.00
CA PHE A 92 11.09 -9.25 4.87
C PHE A 92 10.28 -8.88 6.11
N ARG A 93 9.00 -8.53 5.94
CA ARG A 93 8.10 -8.26 7.08
C ARG A 93 8.04 -9.45 8.05
N GLU A 94 8.03 -10.68 7.55
CA GLU A 94 8.04 -11.88 8.39
C GLU A 94 9.33 -12.01 9.22
N HIS A 95 10.50 -11.77 8.62
CA HIS A 95 11.79 -11.81 9.34
C HIS A 95 11.84 -10.79 10.49
N TRP A 96 11.31 -9.58 10.28
CA TRP A 96 11.23 -8.54 11.31
C TRP A 96 9.98 -8.64 12.19
N LYS A 97 9.20 -9.73 12.08
CA LYS A 97 8.01 -9.99 12.90
C LYS A 97 6.95 -8.88 12.77
N VAL A 98 6.86 -8.27 11.60
CA VAL A 98 5.85 -7.28 11.24
C VAL A 98 4.66 -7.99 10.60
N HIS A 99 3.57 -8.13 11.34
CA HIS A 99 2.34 -8.73 10.81
C HIS A 99 1.69 -7.85 9.74
N ASP A 100 1.22 -8.45 8.65
CA ASP A 100 0.59 -7.74 7.52
C ASP A 100 -0.60 -6.86 7.96
N SER A 101 -1.44 -7.34 8.87
CA SER A 101 -2.57 -6.57 9.44
C SER A 101 -2.08 -5.32 10.19
N SER A 102 -1.08 -5.51 11.05
CA SER A 102 -0.45 -4.44 11.82
C SER A 102 0.24 -3.41 10.93
N PHE A 103 0.92 -3.86 9.87
CA PHE A 103 1.54 -2.99 8.86
C PHE A 103 0.49 -2.15 8.12
N ARG A 104 -0.58 -2.80 7.64
CA ARG A 104 -1.72 -2.13 7.01
C ARG A 104 -2.34 -1.09 7.93
N ASP A 105 -2.59 -1.45 9.18
CA ASP A 105 -3.27 -0.55 10.12
C ASP A 105 -2.43 0.71 10.39
N SER A 106 -1.10 0.57 10.52
CA SER A 106 -0.18 1.72 10.65
C SER A 106 -0.12 2.63 9.45
N LEU A 107 -0.18 2.06 8.24
CA LEU A 107 0.02 2.78 6.98
C LEU A 107 -1.29 3.17 6.28
N THR A 108 -2.43 2.86 6.89
CA THR A 108 -3.76 3.32 6.43
C THR A 108 -4.34 4.45 7.29
N GLU A 109 -3.53 5.00 8.20
CA GLU A 109 -3.78 6.25 8.90
C GLU A 109 -2.94 7.37 8.26
N PRO A 110 -3.43 8.64 8.24
CA PRO A 110 -2.71 9.74 7.60
C PRO A 110 -1.34 9.96 8.25
N PRO A 111 -0.22 9.83 7.51
CA PRO A 111 1.11 9.92 8.12
C PRO A 111 1.48 11.37 8.44
N ILE A 112 2.37 11.55 9.41
CA ILE A 112 2.83 12.85 9.91
C ILE A 112 4.04 13.29 9.08
N PRO A 113 4.03 14.47 8.44
CA PRO A 113 5.19 14.97 7.72
C PRO A 113 6.34 15.27 8.69
N LEU A 114 7.55 14.81 8.36
CA LEU A 114 8.75 15.14 9.09
C LEU A 114 9.40 16.37 8.43
N SER A 115 9.45 17.49 9.13
CA SER A 115 10.03 18.74 8.64
C SER A 115 11.50 18.53 8.25
N GLU A 116 11.87 18.88 7.01
CA GLU A 116 13.23 18.74 6.50
C GLU A 116 14.23 19.58 7.32
N THR A 117 15.09 18.91 8.07
CA THR A 117 16.38 19.48 8.47
C THR A 117 17.36 19.30 7.30
N SER A 118 17.57 20.39 6.57
CA SER A 118 18.73 20.67 5.67
C SER A 118 18.89 19.90 4.34
N LYS A 119 18.94 20.69 3.25
CA LYS A 119 19.69 20.53 1.97
C LYS A 119 19.36 19.40 1.00
N SER A 120 18.63 18.35 1.39
CA SER A 120 18.15 17.32 0.43
C SER A 120 16.65 17.47 0.21
N ASN A 121 16.20 17.65 -1.04
CA ASN A 121 14.78 17.72 -1.45
C ASN A 121 14.02 16.37 -1.28
N ILE A 122 14.31 15.63 -0.21
CA ILE A 122 13.77 14.30 0.04
C ILE A 122 12.72 14.43 1.12
N THR A 123 11.46 14.21 0.73
CA THR A 123 10.32 14.26 1.64
C THR A 123 10.23 13.01 2.50
N TYR A 124 10.04 13.20 3.80
CA TYR A 124 9.83 12.14 4.78
C TYR A 124 8.49 12.28 5.50
N TYR A 125 7.86 11.15 5.79
CA TYR A 125 6.71 11.06 6.68
C TYR A 125 6.93 9.95 7.71
N GLN A 126 6.19 9.99 8.80
CA GLN A 126 6.18 8.98 9.84
C GLN A 126 4.75 8.45 10.02
N SER A 127 4.59 7.13 10.19
CA SER A 127 3.29 6.56 10.54
C SER A 127 2.79 7.13 11.88
N MET A 128 1.48 7.18 12.08
CA MET A 128 0.88 7.78 13.29
C MET A 128 1.36 7.14 14.59
N ASP A 129 1.60 5.83 14.55
CA ASP A 129 2.14 5.04 15.67
C ASP A 129 3.68 5.04 15.77
N ARG A 130 4.35 5.81 14.91
CA ARG A 130 5.81 5.99 14.86
C ARG A 130 6.62 4.72 14.58
N ARG A 131 5.99 3.66 14.08
CA ARG A 131 6.66 2.40 13.74
C ARG A 131 7.34 2.40 12.39
N PHE A 132 6.87 3.22 11.45
CA PHE A 132 7.36 3.24 10.08
C PHE A 132 7.73 4.66 9.63
N ILE A 133 8.78 4.75 8.83
CA ILE A 133 9.17 5.97 8.12
C ILE A 133 8.88 5.76 6.63
N LEU A 134 8.22 6.73 6.03
CA LEU A 134 7.93 6.75 4.61
C LEU A 134 8.86 7.77 3.96
N LYS A 135 9.68 7.31 3.03
CA LYS A 135 10.63 8.15 2.31
C LYS A 135 10.24 8.23 0.84
N CYS A 136 10.12 9.44 0.32
CA CYS A 136 10.03 9.64 -1.13
C CYS A 136 11.42 9.41 -1.74
N ILE A 137 11.51 8.49 -2.70
CA ILE A 137 12.76 8.14 -3.39
C ILE A 137 12.63 8.38 -4.90
N SER A 138 13.76 8.60 -5.56
CA SER A 138 13.81 8.80 -7.01
C SER A 138 13.60 7.49 -7.78
N LYS A 139 13.42 7.58 -9.10
CA LYS A 139 13.34 6.39 -9.95
C LYS A 139 14.69 5.64 -9.97
N GLU A 140 15.78 6.37 -9.95
CA GLU A 140 17.15 5.87 -9.92
C GLU A 140 17.40 5.09 -8.62
N ASP A 141 16.91 5.58 -7.48
CA ASP A 141 16.97 4.87 -6.20
C ASP A 141 16.19 3.55 -6.25
N VAL A 142 15.02 3.53 -6.89
CA VAL A 142 14.23 2.30 -7.07
C VAL A 142 15.00 1.28 -7.91
N GLU A 143 15.66 1.71 -8.99
CA GLU A 143 16.50 0.84 -9.82
C GLU A 143 17.70 0.29 -9.02
N GLN A 144 18.35 1.12 -8.20
CA GLN A 144 19.42 0.67 -7.31
C GLN A 144 18.94 -0.35 -6.27
N ILE A 145 17.79 -0.11 -5.65
CA ILE A 145 17.18 -1.06 -4.69
C ILE A 145 16.93 -2.40 -5.39
N HIS A 146 16.37 -2.40 -6.60
CA HIS A 146 16.16 -3.64 -7.36
C HIS A 146 17.45 -4.40 -7.63
N ASN A 147 18.56 -3.70 -7.89
CA ASN A 147 19.84 -4.32 -8.17
C ASN A 147 20.45 -5.01 -6.95
N ILE A 148 20.26 -4.46 -5.75
CA ILE A 148 20.81 -5.03 -4.50
C ILE A 148 19.83 -5.98 -3.78
N LEU A 149 18.56 -6.03 -4.20
CA LEU A 149 17.50 -6.73 -3.50
C LEU A 149 17.79 -8.24 -3.27
N PRO A 150 18.35 -8.98 -4.25
CA PRO A 150 18.68 -10.40 -4.04
C PRO A 150 19.77 -10.61 -2.98
N GLU A 151 20.85 -9.83 -3.04
CA GLU A 151 21.94 -9.87 -2.08
C GLU A 151 21.48 -9.43 -0.70
N TYR A 152 20.66 -8.38 -0.64
CA TYR A 152 20.07 -7.89 0.59
C TYR A 152 19.18 -8.96 1.24
N HIS A 153 18.31 -9.62 0.47
CA HIS A 153 17.50 -10.73 0.97
C HIS A 153 18.35 -11.86 1.54
N ARG A 154 19.39 -12.29 0.81
CA ARG A 154 20.30 -13.34 1.29
C ARG A 154 20.95 -12.95 2.62
N TYR A 155 21.43 -11.72 2.73
CA TYR A 155 22.04 -11.20 3.96
C TYR A 155 21.05 -11.15 5.14
N ILE A 156 19.79 -10.75 4.91
CA ILE A 156 18.75 -10.75 5.95
C ILE A 156 18.43 -12.15 6.45
N VAL A 157 18.36 -13.15 5.56
CA VAL A 157 18.16 -14.55 5.94
C VAL A 157 19.34 -15.08 6.76
N GLU A 158 20.58 -14.82 6.31
CA GLU A 158 21.81 -15.24 7.00
C GLU A 158 21.96 -14.59 8.38
N SER A 159 21.57 -13.32 8.52
CA SER A 159 21.61 -12.56 9.78
C SER A 159 20.37 -12.75 10.66
N GLN A 160 19.39 -13.57 10.24
CA GLN A 160 18.10 -13.72 10.91
C GLN A 160 17.37 -12.37 11.17
N GLY A 161 17.61 -11.39 10.31
CA GLY A 161 17.07 -10.03 10.43
C GLY A 161 17.76 -9.12 11.45
N ASP A 162 18.77 -9.61 12.20
CA ASP A 162 19.52 -8.82 13.18
C ASP A 162 20.65 -8.04 12.49
N THR A 163 20.35 -6.80 12.09
CA THR A 163 21.28 -5.95 11.36
C THR A 163 21.03 -4.47 11.64
N LEU A 164 22.05 -3.65 11.41
CA LEU A 164 21.96 -2.18 11.43
C LEU A 164 21.53 -1.59 10.09
N LEU A 165 21.32 -2.43 9.06
CA LEU A 165 20.80 -1.98 7.76
C LEU A 165 19.30 -1.63 7.85
N PRO A 166 18.80 -0.72 7.00
CA PRO A 166 17.40 -0.30 7.04
C PRO A 166 16.39 -1.44 6.81
N HIS A 167 15.44 -1.58 7.73
CA HIS A 167 14.30 -2.50 7.64
C HIS A 167 13.11 -1.89 6.88
#